data_AF-A0A1M6LUE0-F1
#
_entry.id   AF-A0A1M6LUE0-F1
#
_cell.length_a   1.000
_cell.length_b   1.000
_cell.length_c   1.000
_cell.angle_alpha   90.00
_cell.angle_beta   90.00
_cell.angle_gamma   90.00
#
_symmetry.space_group_name_H-M   'P 1'
#
loop_
_entity.id
_entity.type
_entity.pdbx_description
1 polymer ?
#
loop_
_entity_poly.entity_id
_entity_poly.type
_entity_poly.pdbx_seq_one_letter_code
_entity_poly.pdbx_strand_id
1 'polypeptide(L)'
;MTLATAGLLTASSQAALVLWDGGTGSWSDSNWNGGGAAPAMDGTDDAQIDSGLVTYTPGGDFGLGFGSSNVTVSGGELTQTVSNWWQFDGSTVFTVSGGVVNTSANNVQFGNSGADTASLVITSGEFNHTGNGEFKLRGGNTMTVSGGSFSSRFLSLGDFGAATIDVSGGVFKINDGSIGANGIYIGSAGSYIDITANGVMNVGNISVSDAITAYLDSDKVRFGGDIDNALLSVTDDGAGGVNISAIPEPAASSLIGMAGLLLLLRRRR
;
A
#
# COMPACT_ATOMS: atom_id res chain seq x y z
N MET A 1 45.40 25.10 -15.33
CA MET A 1 44.31 24.15 -15.64
C MET A 1 44.29 23.15 -14.51
N THR A 2 43.48 23.42 -13.49
CA THR A 2 43.47 22.65 -12.23
C THR A 2 42.41 21.57 -12.38
N LEU A 3 42.84 20.31 -12.43
CA LEU A 3 41.97 19.16 -12.56
C LEU A 3 41.32 18.92 -11.19
N ALA A 4 40.02 19.21 -11.06
CA ALA A 4 39.26 18.88 -9.87
C ALA A 4 38.90 17.39 -9.91
N THR A 5 39.58 16.58 -9.09
CA THR A 5 39.25 15.17 -8.88
C THR A 5 37.98 15.12 -8.04
N ALA A 6 36.85 14.80 -8.66
CA ALA A 6 35.63 14.48 -7.92
C ALA A 6 35.87 13.16 -7.16
N GLY A 7 36.04 13.26 -5.84
CA GLY A 7 36.07 12.10 -4.97
C GLY A 7 34.72 11.39 -5.05
N LEU A 8 34.70 10.19 -5.61
CA LEU A 8 33.56 9.29 -5.57
C LEU A 8 33.35 8.93 -4.09
N LEU A 9 32.37 9.57 -3.45
CA LEU A 9 31.88 9.17 -2.13
C LEU A 9 31.27 7.78 -2.30
N THR A 10 32.04 6.74 -2.03
CA THR A 10 31.50 5.40 -1.84
C THR A 10 30.62 5.45 -0.60
N ALA A 11 29.31 5.49 -0.81
CA ALA A 11 28.35 5.28 0.27
C ALA A 11 28.66 3.93 0.89
N SER A 12 29.19 3.92 2.12
CA SER A 12 29.33 2.69 2.89
C SER A 12 27.93 2.15 3.13
N SER A 13 27.65 0.92 2.71
CA SER A 13 26.41 0.23 3.05
C SER A 13 26.29 0.21 4.58
N GLN A 14 25.36 0.99 5.13
CA GLN A 14 25.07 0.95 6.56
C GLN A 14 24.54 -0.46 6.87
N ALA A 15 25.16 -1.14 7.84
CA ALA A 15 24.63 -2.40 8.35
C ALA A 15 23.19 -2.16 8.81
N ALA A 16 22.29 -3.12 8.54
CA ALA A 16 20.91 -2.92 8.92
C ALA A 16 20.76 -2.88 10.44
N LEU A 17 19.96 -1.93 10.92
CA LEU A 17 19.55 -1.88 12.31
C LEU A 17 18.17 -2.53 12.42
N VAL A 18 18.15 -3.74 12.96
CA VAL A 18 16.91 -4.45 13.32
C VAL A 18 16.78 -4.45 14.84
N LEU A 19 15.75 -3.77 15.34
CA LEU A 19 15.35 -3.80 16.75
C LEU A 19 14.30 -4.91 16.93
N TRP A 20 14.43 -5.68 18.00
CA TRP A 20 13.59 -6.85 18.29
C TRP A 20 13.33 -6.94 19.79
N ASP A 21 12.05 -7.01 20.19
CA ASP A 21 11.64 -6.93 21.59
C ASP A 21 10.94 -8.19 22.16
N GLY A 22 11.04 -9.38 21.53
CA GLY A 22 10.41 -10.56 22.18
C GLY A 22 10.51 -11.94 21.54
N GLY A 23 9.96 -12.95 22.22
CA GLY A 23 9.64 -14.27 21.68
C GLY A 23 10.75 -15.31 21.50
N THR A 24 10.37 -16.45 20.90
CA THR A 24 11.30 -17.55 20.55
C THR A 24 12.01 -17.37 19.20
N GLY A 25 11.66 -16.31 18.46
CA GLY A 25 12.29 -15.90 17.21
C GLY A 25 13.50 -14.98 17.40
N SER A 26 14.34 -14.87 16.36
CA SER A 26 15.44 -13.90 16.33
C SER A 26 15.38 -13.09 15.05
N TRP A 27 14.96 -11.83 15.17
CA TRP A 27 15.04 -10.83 14.10
C TRP A 27 16.37 -10.07 14.11
N SER A 28 17.27 -10.35 15.06
CA SER A 28 18.53 -9.62 15.22
C SER A 28 19.55 -9.88 14.09
N ASP A 29 19.35 -10.94 13.29
CA ASP A 29 20.13 -11.15 12.07
C ASP A 29 19.44 -10.45 10.90
N SER A 30 20.12 -9.49 10.28
CA SER A 30 19.60 -8.74 9.13
C SER A 30 19.61 -9.51 7.82
N ASN A 31 20.18 -10.72 7.79
CA ASN A 31 20.37 -11.50 6.57
C ASN A 31 19.87 -12.93 6.76
N TRP A 32 18.57 -13.14 6.57
CA TRP A 32 17.95 -14.48 6.57
C TRP A 32 18.24 -15.20 5.25
N ASN A 33 19.53 -15.44 5.01
CA ASN A 33 20.07 -16.06 3.82
C ASN A 33 20.22 -17.58 4.03
N GLY A 34 19.86 -18.38 3.02
CA GLY A 34 20.19 -19.82 3.00
C GLY A 34 19.06 -20.77 3.38
N GLY A 35 17.80 -20.39 3.18
CA GLY A 35 16.68 -21.32 3.31
C GLY A 35 16.18 -21.55 4.75
N GLY A 36 16.50 -20.63 5.67
CA GLY A 36 15.81 -20.55 6.95
C GLY A 36 14.37 -20.05 6.77
N ALA A 37 13.46 -20.49 7.64
CA ALA A 37 12.18 -19.80 7.78
C ALA A 37 12.45 -18.36 8.23
N ALA A 38 11.60 -17.41 7.81
CA ALA A 38 11.57 -16.11 8.46
C ALA A 38 11.38 -16.34 9.98
N PRO A 39 11.92 -15.48 10.86
CA PRO A 39 11.77 -15.72 12.28
C PRO A 39 10.28 -15.75 12.62
N ALA A 40 9.83 -16.89 13.15
CA ALA A 40 8.43 -17.08 13.50
C ALA A 40 8.08 -16.09 14.62
N MET A 41 7.09 -15.24 14.36
CA MET A 41 6.50 -14.41 15.41
C MET A 41 5.50 -15.24 16.22
N ASP A 42 5.58 -15.16 17.54
CA ASP A 42 4.80 -15.97 18.47
C ASP A 42 3.52 -15.27 18.99
N GLY A 43 3.14 -14.16 18.36
CA GLY A 43 1.87 -13.49 18.63
C GLY A 43 1.93 -12.40 19.69
N THR A 44 3.12 -12.06 20.19
CA THR A 44 3.35 -10.89 21.08
C THR A 44 4.56 -10.07 20.68
N ASP A 45 5.08 -10.32 19.49
CA ASP A 45 6.40 -9.89 19.10
C ASP A 45 6.39 -8.56 18.33
N ASP A 46 7.39 -7.72 18.59
CA ASP A 46 7.62 -6.46 17.86
C ASP A 46 8.99 -6.48 17.18
N ALA A 47 9.01 -6.33 15.85
CA ALA A 47 10.23 -6.12 15.06
C ALA A 47 10.22 -4.76 14.38
N GLN A 48 11.37 -4.11 14.33
CA GLN A 48 11.53 -2.82 13.68
C GLN A 48 12.82 -2.75 12.86
N ILE A 49 12.72 -2.29 11.61
CA ILE A 49 13.83 -2.04 10.69
C ILE A 49 13.92 -0.52 10.51
N ASP A 50 15.05 0.07 10.92
CA ASP A 50 15.24 1.53 10.95
C ASP A 50 16.24 2.04 9.91
N SER A 51 17.17 1.20 9.47
CA SER A 51 18.17 1.55 8.46
C SER A 51 18.81 0.32 7.86
N GLY A 52 19.56 0.50 6.76
CA GLY A 52 20.26 -0.55 6.03
C GLY A 52 19.33 -1.53 5.30
N LEU A 53 19.89 -2.60 4.76
CA LEU A 53 19.17 -3.60 3.97
C LEU A 53 19.01 -4.89 4.76
N VAL A 54 17.76 -5.30 4.95
CA VAL A 54 17.38 -6.63 5.45
C VAL A 54 16.99 -7.49 4.26
N THR A 55 17.70 -8.61 4.08
CA THR A 55 17.43 -9.53 2.98
C THR A 55 16.79 -10.81 3.50
N TYR A 56 15.62 -11.14 2.95
CA TYR A 56 14.96 -12.41 3.13
C TYR A 56 15.15 -13.28 1.89
N THR A 57 15.87 -14.39 2.04
CA THR A 57 15.98 -15.42 0.99
C THR A 57 15.17 -16.65 1.42
N PRO A 58 13.92 -16.79 0.96
CA PRO A 58 13.02 -17.84 1.41
C PRO A 58 13.60 -19.26 1.39
N GLY A 59 13.42 -20.00 2.49
CA GLY A 59 13.33 -21.47 2.50
C GLY A 59 11.95 -22.02 2.83
N GLY A 60 11.02 -21.12 3.16
CA GLY A 60 9.62 -21.34 3.52
C GLY A 60 8.88 -20.01 3.40
N ASP A 61 7.63 -19.93 3.84
CA ASP A 61 6.85 -18.68 3.72
C ASP A 61 7.36 -17.62 4.70
N PHE A 62 7.21 -16.35 4.33
CA PHE A 62 7.34 -15.25 5.28
C PHE A 62 6.04 -15.15 6.06
N GLY A 63 5.92 -15.97 7.10
CA GLY A 63 4.77 -16.01 7.98
C GLY A 63 5.02 -15.18 9.23
N LEU A 64 4.23 -14.13 9.45
CA LEU A 64 4.09 -13.53 10.78
C LEU A 64 2.94 -14.27 11.46
N GLY A 65 3.30 -15.10 12.44
CA GLY A 65 2.46 -16.15 13.00
C GLY A 65 1.15 -15.67 13.64
N PHE A 66 0.35 -16.67 14.02
CA PHE A 66 -0.99 -16.53 14.58
C PHE A 66 -0.98 -15.78 15.93
N GLY A 67 -1.22 -14.46 15.93
CA GLY A 67 -1.36 -13.67 17.15
C GLY A 67 -1.25 -12.17 16.94
N SER A 68 -0.91 -11.41 17.99
CA SER A 68 -0.79 -9.94 17.98
C SER A 68 0.67 -9.50 17.87
N SER A 69 1.25 -9.60 16.67
CA SER A 69 2.66 -9.21 16.43
C SER A 69 2.74 -7.96 15.56
N ASN A 70 3.77 -7.13 15.72
CA ASN A 70 3.96 -5.94 14.89
C ASN A 70 5.31 -5.98 14.16
N VAL A 71 5.30 -5.57 12.89
CA VAL A 71 6.53 -5.29 12.12
C VAL A 71 6.47 -3.86 11.63
N THR A 72 7.53 -3.10 11.88
CA THR A 72 7.65 -1.73 11.40
C THR A 72 8.90 -1.57 10.54
N VAL A 73 8.74 -1.10 9.32
CA VAL A 73 9.84 -0.65 8.46
C VAL A 73 9.84 0.88 8.44
N SER A 74 10.52 1.46 9.44
CA SER A 74 10.54 2.91 9.68
C SER A 74 11.65 3.61 8.88
N GLY A 75 12.67 2.85 8.49
CA GLY A 75 13.73 3.26 7.57
C GLY A 75 14.49 2.03 7.05
N GLY A 76 15.38 2.24 6.07
CA GLY A 76 16.06 1.11 5.41
C GLY A 76 15.16 0.36 4.42
N GLU A 77 15.53 -0.88 4.12
CA GLU A 77 14.88 -1.72 3.11
C GLU A 77 14.70 -3.16 3.60
N LEU A 78 13.49 -3.72 3.44
CA LEU A 78 13.22 -5.15 3.59
C LEU A 78 12.94 -5.76 2.22
N THR A 79 13.81 -6.67 1.78
CA THR A 79 13.73 -7.25 0.44
C THR A 79 13.68 -8.76 0.45
N GLN A 80 12.67 -9.32 -0.23
CA GLN A 80 12.61 -10.74 -0.57
C GLN A 80 13.20 -10.99 -1.95
N THR A 81 14.22 -11.84 -2.03
CA THR A 81 15.03 -12.04 -3.25
C THR A 81 14.55 -13.15 -4.17
N VAL A 82 13.72 -14.08 -3.69
CA VAL A 82 13.12 -15.16 -4.49
C VAL A 82 11.65 -15.34 -4.16
N SER A 83 10.86 -15.86 -5.10
CA SER A 83 9.41 -15.97 -4.93
C SER A 83 9.03 -17.03 -3.87
N ASN A 84 8.15 -16.63 -2.95
CA ASN A 84 7.37 -17.52 -2.08
C ASN A 84 6.09 -16.82 -1.57
N TRP A 85 5.50 -17.20 -0.44
CA TRP A 85 4.35 -16.49 0.15
C TRP A 85 4.76 -15.55 1.27
N TRP A 86 4.02 -14.46 1.41
CA TRP A 86 3.92 -13.65 2.62
C TRP A 86 2.54 -13.85 3.22
N GLN A 87 2.48 -14.22 4.48
CA GLN A 87 1.23 -14.50 5.18
C GLN A 87 1.23 -13.83 6.54
N PHE A 88 0.21 -12.99 6.76
CA PHE A 88 0.02 -12.22 7.98
C PHE A 88 -1.33 -12.60 8.58
N ASP A 89 -1.32 -13.27 9.74
CA ASP A 89 -2.52 -13.83 10.37
C ASP A 89 -2.77 -13.23 11.76
N GLY A 90 -3.87 -13.62 12.40
CA GLY A 90 -4.25 -13.13 13.73
C GLY A 90 -4.50 -11.62 13.73
N SER A 91 -3.93 -10.91 14.69
CA SER A 91 -4.03 -9.45 14.85
C SER A 91 -2.71 -8.75 14.49
N THR A 92 -1.99 -9.29 13.50
CA THR A 92 -0.69 -8.75 13.08
C THR A 92 -0.80 -7.35 12.47
N VAL A 93 0.10 -6.43 12.82
CA VAL A 93 0.21 -5.10 12.19
C VAL A 93 1.53 -4.97 11.46
N PHE A 94 1.49 -4.80 10.15
CA PHE A 94 2.66 -4.50 9.34
C PHE A 94 2.65 -3.02 8.94
N THR A 95 3.62 -2.25 9.41
CA THR A 95 3.72 -0.81 9.20
C THR A 95 4.92 -0.46 8.32
N VAL A 96 4.70 0.37 7.31
CA VAL A 96 5.75 1.06 6.55
C VAL A 96 5.63 2.55 6.83
N SER A 97 6.63 3.10 7.50
CA SER A 97 6.61 4.49 7.99
C SER A 97 7.84 5.30 7.59
N GLY A 98 8.61 4.83 6.60
CA GLY A 98 9.71 5.59 6.02
C GLY A 98 10.72 4.77 5.24
N GLY A 99 10.70 3.44 5.38
CA GLY A 99 11.55 2.54 4.59
C GLY A 99 10.89 2.03 3.31
N VAL A 100 11.56 1.06 2.69
CA VAL A 100 11.12 0.39 1.47
C VAL A 100 10.92 -1.09 1.75
N VAL A 101 9.82 -1.66 1.27
CA VAL A 101 9.54 -3.08 1.31
C VAL A 101 9.40 -3.58 -0.11
N ASN A 102 10.31 -4.46 -0.53
CA ASN A 102 10.27 -5.08 -1.86
C ASN A 102 10.04 -6.57 -1.69
N THR A 103 8.84 -7.04 -2.05
CA THR A 103 8.53 -8.46 -2.03
C THR A 103 8.34 -9.00 -3.44
N SER A 104 9.08 -10.06 -3.75
CA SER A 104 8.90 -10.87 -4.96
C SER A 104 8.00 -12.08 -4.70
N ALA A 105 7.33 -12.12 -3.54
CA ALA A 105 6.39 -13.17 -3.18
C ALA A 105 5.36 -13.41 -4.29
N ASN A 106 5.05 -14.66 -4.61
CA ASN A 106 3.92 -14.96 -5.49
C ASN A 106 2.61 -14.51 -4.88
N ASN A 107 2.44 -14.63 -3.57
CA ASN A 107 1.24 -14.12 -2.91
C ASN A 107 1.63 -13.37 -1.65
N VAL A 108 0.97 -12.25 -1.42
CA VAL A 108 1.00 -11.53 -0.15
C VAL A 108 -0.41 -11.56 0.40
N GLN A 109 -0.60 -12.08 1.60
CA GLN A 109 -1.92 -12.30 2.17
C GLN A 109 -2.01 -11.73 3.58
N PHE A 110 -3.03 -10.90 3.81
CA PHE A 110 -3.47 -10.46 5.13
C PHE A 110 -4.78 -11.16 5.48
N GLY A 111 -4.71 -11.98 6.53
CA GLY A 111 -5.75 -12.88 7.01
C GLY A 111 -5.74 -14.22 6.30
N ASN A 112 -5.70 -15.31 7.05
CA ASN A 112 -5.89 -16.68 6.58
C ASN A 112 -7.25 -17.27 6.98
N SER A 113 -7.86 -16.75 8.04
CA SER A 113 -9.20 -17.11 8.52
C SER A 113 -10.11 -15.89 8.57
N GLY A 114 -11.44 -16.11 8.59
CA GLY A 114 -12.40 -15.02 8.77
C GLY A 114 -12.43 -14.40 10.18
N ALA A 115 -11.58 -14.88 11.09
CA ALA A 115 -11.42 -14.33 12.44
C ALA A 115 -10.19 -13.42 12.57
N ASP A 116 -9.33 -13.38 11.54
CA ASP A 116 -8.14 -12.55 11.56
C ASP A 116 -8.48 -11.07 11.39
N THR A 117 -7.68 -10.23 12.02
CA THR A 117 -7.76 -8.76 12.02
C THR A 117 -6.39 -8.16 11.70
N ALA A 118 -5.66 -8.76 10.76
CA ALA A 118 -4.35 -8.29 10.36
C ALA A 118 -4.47 -6.94 9.62
N SER A 119 -3.41 -6.15 9.64
CA SER A 119 -3.41 -4.84 9.00
C SER A 119 -2.09 -4.50 8.31
N LEU A 120 -2.21 -3.82 7.17
CA LEU A 120 -1.10 -3.16 6.48
C LEU A 120 -1.28 -1.65 6.59
N VAL A 121 -0.33 -0.96 7.20
CA VAL A 121 -0.37 0.49 7.40
C VAL A 121 0.82 1.14 6.71
N ILE A 122 0.55 2.02 5.74
CA ILE A 122 1.57 2.78 5.02
C ILE A 122 1.34 4.26 5.30
N THR A 123 2.19 4.83 6.13
CA THR A 123 2.14 6.25 6.54
C THR A 123 3.22 7.08 5.84
N SER A 124 4.34 6.44 5.50
CA SER A 124 5.42 6.97 4.67
C SER A 124 6.27 5.81 4.14
N GLY A 125 7.02 6.01 3.06
CA GLY A 125 7.82 4.94 2.45
C GLY A 125 7.06 4.17 1.36
N GLU A 126 7.55 2.97 1.02
CA GLU A 126 7.08 2.22 -0.14
C GLU A 126 6.86 0.73 0.18
N PHE A 127 5.73 0.17 -0.24
CA PHE A 127 5.49 -1.27 -0.27
C PHE A 127 5.28 -1.73 -1.71
N ASN A 128 6.23 -2.50 -2.24
CA ASN A 128 6.29 -2.95 -3.62
C ASN A 128 6.14 -4.48 -3.67
N HIS A 129 4.95 -4.93 -4.08
CA HIS A 129 4.70 -6.32 -4.44
C HIS A 129 4.95 -6.51 -5.94
N THR A 130 6.11 -7.09 -6.25
CA THR A 130 6.62 -7.28 -7.62
C THR A 130 6.43 -8.70 -8.14
N GLY A 131 5.97 -9.61 -7.28
CA GLY A 131 5.66 -10.97 -7.67
C GLY A 131 4.50 -11.08 -8.65
N ASN A 132 4.36 -12.27 -9.24
CA ASN A 132 3.41 -12.50 -10.33
C ASN A 132 2.00 -12.90 -9.87
N GLY A 133 1.79 -13.22 -8.60
CA GLY A 133 0.47 -13.56 -8.10
C GLY A 133 -0.18 -12.39 -7.34
N GLU A 134 -0.99 -12.71 -6.34
CA GLU A 134 -2.00 -11.80 -5.81
C GLU A 134 -1.58 -11.18 -4.48
N PHE A 135 -1.82 -9.89 -4.32
CA PHE A 135 -2.00 -9.30 -3.00
C PHE A 135 -3.45 -9.56 -2.55
N LYS A 136 -3.63 -10.14 -1.38
CA LYS A 136 -4.93 -10.56 -0.85
C LYS A 136 -5.20 -9.85 0.47
N LEU A 137 -6.30 -9.11 0.52
CA LEU A 137 -6.86 -8.60 1.76
C LEU A 137 -8.16 -9.33 2.03
N ARG A 138 -8.13 -10.28 2.98
CA ARG A 138 -9.30 -11.08 3.33
C ARG A 138 -10.23 -10.29 4.25
N GLY A 139 -11.50 -10.70 4.32
CA GLY A 139 -12.52 -10.04 5.14
C GLY A 139 -12.10 -9.90 6.60
N GLY A 140 -12.44 -8.78 7.23
CA GLY A 140 -12.03 -8.47 8.62
C GLY A 140 -10.63 -7.86 8.76
N ASN A 141 -9.82 -7.88 7.71
CA ASN A 141 -8.48 -7.30 7.69
C ASN A 141 -8.52 -5.91 7.04
N THR A 142 -7.54 -5.08 7.36
CA THR A 142 -7.53 -3.67 6.90
C THR A 142 -6.23 -3.30 6.21
N MET A 143 -6.33 -2.32 5.32
CA MET A 143 -5.16 -1.69 4.73
C MET A 143 -5.37 -0.19 4.68
N THR A 144 -4.36 0.57 5.07
CA THR A 144 -4.39 2.04 5.04
C THR A 144 -3.16 2.58 4.33
N VAL A 145 -3.38 3.49 3.39
CA VAL A 145 -2.35 4.24 2.65
C VAL A 145 -2.57 5.72 2.89
N SER A 146 -2.14 6.20 4.06
CA SER A 146 -2.30 7.60 4.49
C SER A 146 -1.12 8.48 4.06
N GLY A 147 -0.03 7.87 3.61
CA GLY A 147 1.09 8.49 2.92
C GLY A 147 1.92 7.45 2.19
N GLY A 148 3.06 7.85 1.61
CA GLY A 148 3.93 6.93 0.87
C GLY A 148 3.26 6.30 -0.35
N SER A 149 3.66 5.07 -0.70
CA SER A 149 3.02 4.33 -1.78
C SER A 149 2.92 2.82 -1.56
N PHE A 150 1.83 2.25 -2.02
CA PHE A 150 1.65 0.82 -2.25
C PHE A 150 1.70 0.53 -3.75
N SER A 151 2.25 -0.62 -4.14
CA SER A 151 2.25 -1.10 -5.50
C SER A 151 2.06 -2.61 -5.56
N SER A 152 1.11 -3.07 -6.37
CA SER A 152 0.90 -4.48 -6.71
C SER A 152 0.46 -4.60 -8.17
N ARG A 153 0.62 -5.78 -8.77
CA ARG A 153 0.01 -6.09 -10.08
C ARG A 153 -1.44 -6.54 -9.94
N PHE A 154 -1.72 -7.34 -8.92
CA PHE A 154 -3.02 -7.93 -8.68
C PHE A 154 -3.46 -7.74 -7.24
N LEU A 155 -4.75 -7.48 -7.07
CA LEU A 155 -5.41 -7.33 -5.79
C LEU A 155 -6.66 -8.23 -5.75
N SER A 156 -6.81 -8.99 -4.67
CA SER A 156 -8.05 -9.67 -4.30
C SER A 156 -8.56 -9.11 -2.97
N LEU A 157 -9.83 -8.68 -2.95
CA LEU A 157 -10.49 -8.16 -1.76
C LEU A 157 -11.66 -9.05 -1.35
N GLY A 158 -11.72 -9.36 -0.07
CA GLY A 158 -12.94 -9.83 0.56
C GLY A 158 -13.18 -11.34 0.49
N ASP A 159 -12.12 -12.14 0.39
CA ASP A 159 -12.22 -13.57 0.72
C ASP A 159 -12.64 -13.69 2.20
N PHE A 160 -13.70 -14.45 2.51
CA PHE A 160 -14.28 -14.62 3.87
C PHE A 160 -14.97 -13.40 4.51
N GLY A 161 -15.30 -12.35 3.76
CA GLY A 161 -16.07 -11.22 4.29
C GLY A 161 -15.77 -9.92 3.56
N ALA A 162 -16.39 -8.80 3.96
CA ALA A 162 -16.05 -7.50 3.39
C ALA A 162 -14.65 -7.05 3.83
N ALA A 163 -13.89 -6.47 2.91
CA ALA A 163 -12.59 -5.85 3.17
C ALA A 163 -12.53 -4.46 2.53
N THR A 164 -11.98 -3.49 3.25
CA THR A 164 -11.85 -2.12 2.77
C THR A 164 -10.40 -1.67 2.85
N ILE A 165 -9.93 -1.01 1.80
CA ILE A 165 -8.65 -0.30 1.76
C ILE A 165 -8.94 1.19 1.88
N ASP A 166 -8.35 1.88 2.85
CA ASP A 166 -8.43 3.34 2.97
C ASP A 166 -7.20 4.01 2.34
N VAL A 167 -7.40 4.90 1.38
CA VAL A 167 -6.37 5.68 0.71
C VAL A 167 -6.62 7.16 0.98
N SER A 168 -5.98 7.70 2.02
CA SER A 168 -6.27 9.03 2.57
C SER A 168 -5.22 10.11 2.22
N GLY A 169 -4.04 9.72 1.75
CA GLY A 169 -2.98 10.69 1.43
C GLY A 169 -1.74 10.16 0.72
N GLY A 170 -1.64 8.85 0.49
CA GLY A 170 -0.58 8.25 -0.32
C GLY A 170 -1.05 7.83 -1.71
N VAL A 171 -0.20 7.04 -2.38
CA VAL A 171 -0.49 6.50 -3.71
C VAL A 171 -0.69 5.00 -3.66
N PHE A 172 -1.88 4.53 -4.05
CA PHE A 172 -2.20 3.13 -4.22
C PHE A 172 -2.06 2.74 -5.70
N LYS A 173 -1.12 1.87 -6.05
CA LYS A 173 -0.82 1.52 -7.45
C LYS A 173 -1.23 0.10 -7.81
N ILE A 174 -1.98 -0.03 -8.89
CA ILE A 174 -2.17 -1.29 -9.63
C ILE A 174 -1.38 -1.18 -10.93
N ASN A 175 -0.24 -1.87 -11.02
CA ASN A 175 0.75 -1.64 -12.08
C ASN A 175 0.28 -2.09 -13.47
N ASP A 176 -0.71 -2.98 -13.56
CA ASP A 176 -1.24 -3.48 -14.82
C ASP A 176 -2.73 -3.78 -14.70
N GLY A 177 -3.54 -2.76 -14.99
CA GLY A 177 -4.99 -2.83 -15.03
C GLY A 177 -5.55 -3.65 -16.20
N SER A 178 -4.73 -4.20 -17.09
CA SER A 178 -5.22 -5.01 -18.22
C SER A 178 -5.45 -6.49 -17.88
N ILE A 179 -4.94 -6.98 -16.75
CA ILE A 179 -4.99 -8.41 -16.44
C ILE A 179 -6.17 -8.73 -15.49
N GLY A 180 -6.96 -9.77 -15.81
CA GLY A 180 -8.09 -10.19 -14.96
C GLY A 180 -9.25 -9.19 -14.97
N ALA A 181 -10.00 -9.05 -13.86
CA ALA A 181 -11.09 -8.06 -13.73
C ALA A 181 -10.56 -6.62 -13.55
N ASN A 182 -9.57 -6.25 -14.36
CA ASN A 182 -8.79 -5.02 -14.32
C ASN A 182 -7.88 -4.91 -13.08
N GLY A 183 -7.04 -5.91 -12.83
CA GLY A 183 -6.10 -5.94 -11.70
C GLY A 183 -6.71 -6.06 -10.30
N ILE A 184 -8.04 -5.92 -10.16
CA ILE A 184 -8.78 -6.03 -8.89
C ILE A 184 -9.93 -7.03 -8.99
N TYR A 185 -9.84 -8.07 -8.19
CA TYR A 185 -10.92 -9.01 -7.92
C TYR A 185 -11.62 -8.68 -6.60
N ILE A 186 -12.96 -8.70 -6.61
CA ILE A 186 -13.81 -8.50 -5.43
C ILE A 186 -14.57 -9.81 -5.16
N GLY A 187 -14.23 -10.48 -4.06
CA GLY A 187 -14.82 -11.77 -3.66
C GLY A 187 -16.08 -11.64 -2.81
N SER A 188 -16.32 -10.47 -2.19
CA SER A 188 -17.48 -10.24 -1.32
C SER A 188 -18.08 -8.86 -1.51
N ALA A 189 -19.41 -8.79 -1.52
CA ALA A 189 -20.15 -7.54 -1.57
C ALA A 189 -19.76 -6.62 -0.40
N GLY A 190 -19.69 -5.32 -0.67
CA GLY A 190 -19.25 -4.32 0.31
C GLY A 190 -17.73 -4.20 0.47
N SER A 191 -16.93 -4.93 -0.32
CA SER A 191 -15.48 -4.69 -0.40
C SER A 191 -15.18 -3.63 -1.46
N TYR A 192 -14.33 -2.67 -1.13
CA TYR A 192 -13.96 -1.57 -2.02
C TYR A 192 -12.65 -0.91 -1.55
N ILE A 193 -12.05 -0.14 -2.45
CA ILE A 193 -11.01 0.84 -2.14
C ILE A 193 -11.72 2.16 -1.88
N ASP A 194 -11.52 2.73 -0.69
CA ASP A 194 -12.04 4.02 -0.30
C ASP A 194 -10.95 5.08 -0.49
N ILE A 195 -11.20 6.04 -1.37
CA ILE A 195 -10.33 7.20 -1.53
C ILE A 195 -10.90 8.30 -0.67
N THR A 196 -10.12 8.76 0.30
CA THR A 196 -10.47 9.89 1.14
C THR A 196 -9.41 10.98 1.02
N ALA A 197 -9.78 12.23 1.33
CA ALA A 197 -8.89 13.38 1.31
C ALA A 197 -8.02 13.48 0.03
N ASN A 198 -6.69 13.36 0.15
CA ASN A 198 -5.74 13.57 -0.95
C ASN A 198 -5.18 12.26 -1.51
N GLY A 199 -5.82 11.12 -1.23
CA GLY A 199 -5.41 9.83 -1.75
C GLY A 199 -5.50 9.74 -3.27
N VAL A 200 -4.58 8.99 -3.86
CA VAL A 200 -4.58 8.72 -5.31
C VAL A 200 -4.47 7.22 -5.55
N MET A 201 -5.37 6.68 -6.36
CA MET A 201 -5.22 5.36 -6.94
C MET A 201 -4.70 5.50 -8.37
N ASN A 202 -3.51 4.97 -8.65
CA ASN A 202 -2.96 4.90 -10.00
C ASN A 202 -3.13 3.49 -10.56
N VAL A 203 -3.53 3.40 -11.83
CA VAL A 203 -3.71 2.13 -12.53
C VAL A 203 -2.98 2.20 -13.87
N GLY A 204 -2.00 1.34 -14.06
CA GLY A 204 -1.25 1.24 -15.30
C GLY A 204 -2.02 0.49 -16.40
N ASN A 205 -1.66 0.72 -17.67
CA ASN A 205 -2.12 -0.05 -18.83
C ASN A 205 -3.65 -0.14 -18.96
N ILE A 206 -4.34 0.98 -18.72
CA ILE A 206 -5.80 1.09 -18.84
C ILE A 206 -6.17 2.47 -19.39
N SER A 207 -7.24 2.54 -20.19
CA SER A 207 -7.77 3.82 -20.67
C SER A 207 -8.67 4.47 -19.63
N VAL A 208 -8.90 5.79 -19.75
CA VAL A 208 -9.83 6.52 -18.88
C VAL A 208 -11.24 5.92 -18.90
N SER A 209 -11.78 5.59 -20.09
CA SER A 209 -13.13 5.02 -20.21
C SER A 209 -13.23 3.62 -19.61
N ASP A 210 -12.20 2.80 -19.78
CA ASP A 210 -12.18 1.46 -19.24
C ASP A 210 -12.04 1.51 -17.71
N ALA A 211 -11.22 2.42 -17.18
CA ALA A 211 -11.07 2.60 -15.74
C ALA A 211 -12.38 3.04 -15.05
N ILE A 212 -13.14 3.95 -15.67
CA ILE A 212 -14.47 4.35 -15.16
C ILE A 212 -15.38 3.12 -15.05
N THR A 213 -15.49 2.35 -16.13
CA THR A 213 -16.34 1.15 -16.17
C THR A 213 -15.86 0.09 -15.17
N ALA A 214 -14.55 -0.13 -15.11
CA ALA A 214 -13.88 -1.17 -14.35
C ALA A 214 -13.94 -0.98 -12.84
N TYR A 215 -13.85 0.28 -12.39
CA TYR A 215 -13.61 0.61 -10.99
C TYR A 215 -14.71 1.44 -10.36
N LEU A 216 -15.19 2.47 -11.07
CA LEU A 216 -16.22 3.37 -10.57
C LEU A 216 -17.61 2.75 -10.78
N ASP A 217 -17.99 2.43 -12.01
CA ASP A 217 -19.31 1.85 -12.31
C ASP A 217 -19.51 0.42 -11.77
N SER A 218 -18.41 -0.23 -11.40
CA SER A 218 -18.39 -1.56 -10.76
C SER A 218 -18.26 -1.49 -9.23
N ASP A 219 -18.39 -0.30 -8.63
CA ASP A 219 -18.34 -0.04 -7.19
C ASP A 219 -17.06 -0.51 -6.47
N LYS A 220 -15.95 -0.68 -7.20
CA LYS A 220 -14.68 -1.14 -6.62
C LYS A 220 -13.90 -0.01 -5.96
N VAL A 221 -14.14 1.23 -6.38
CA VAL A 221 -13.51 2.43 -5.84
C VAL A 221 -14.59 3.43 -5.47
N ARG A 222 -14.49 4.02 -4.28
CA ARG A 222 -15.49 4.92 -3.69
C ARG A 222 -14.83 6.15 -3.07
N PHE A 223 -15.63 7.17 -2.78
CA PHE A 223 -15.19 8.33 -2.01
C PHE A 223 -15.94 8.41 -0.68
N GLY A 224 -15.23 8.25 0.44
CA GLY A 224 -15.84 8.23 1.78
C GLY A 224 -16.93 7.18 1.94
N GLY A 225 -16.80 6.05 1.24
CA GLY A 225 -17.79 4.98 1.16
C GLY A 225 -19.03 5.28 0.29
N ASP A 226 -19.13 6.48 -0.29
CA ASP A 226 -20.20 6.86 -1.22
C ASP A 226 -20.00 6.20 -2.60
N ILE A 227 -21.12 5.79 -3.20
CA ILE A 227 -21.20 5.21 -4.55
C ILE A 227 -21.31 6.29 -5.63
N ASP A 228 -21.48 7.56 -5.26
CA ASP A 228 -21.53 8.66 -6.23
C ASP A 228 -20.17 8.89 -6.90
N ASN A 229 -20.03 8.31 -8.09
CA ASN A 229 -18.87 8.46 -8.96
C ASN A 229 -18.55 9.92 -9.31
N ALA A 230 -19.50 10.86 -9.17
CA ALA A 230 -19.27 12.28 -9.41
C ALA A 230 -18.32 12.93 -8.39
N LEU A 231 -18.00 12.25 -7.28
CA LEU A 231 -17.05 12.70 -6.27
C LEU A 231 -15.60 12.29 -6.59
N LEU A 232 -15.40 11.50 -7.64
CA LEU A 232 -14.10 11.03 -8.10
C LEU A 232 -13.79 11.56 -9.51
N SER A 233 -12.51 11.84 -9.76
CA SER A 233 -11.98 12.16 -11.08
C SER A 233 -11.11 11.01 -11.58
N VAL A 234 -11.19 10.74 -12.90
CA VAL A 234 -10.30 9.79 -13.60
C VAL A 234 -9.56 10.58 -14.68
N THR A 235 -8.24 10.63 -14.59
CA THR A 235 -7.39 11.39 -15.51
C THR A 235 -6.27 10.52 -16.05
N ASP A 236 -5.95 10.66 -17.33
CA ASP A 236 -4.77 10.04 -17.95
C ASP A 236 -3.49 10.46 -17.20
N ASP A 237 -2.60 9.50 -16.93
CA ASP A 237 -1.35 9.75 -16.19
C ASP A 237 -0.16 10.13 -17.10
N GLY A 238 -0.34 10.11 -18.41
CA GLY A 238 0.68 10.39 -19.43
C GLY A 238 1.68 9.25 -19.67
N ALA A 239 1.54 8.14 -18.96
CA ALA A 239 2.43 6.97 -19.00
C ALA A 239 1.71 5.68 -19.46
N GLY A 240 0.49 5.81 -19.96
CA GLY A 240 -0.33 4.68 -20.42
C GLY A 240 -1.23 4.09 -19.34
N GLY A 241 -1.47 4.84 -18.26
CA GLY A 241 -2.42 4.51 -17.20
C GLY A 241 -3.33 5.69 -16.84
N VAL A 242 -3.96 5.59 -15.67
CA VAL A 242 -4.84 6.63 -15.14
C VAL A 242 -4.58 6.88 -13.66
N ASN A 243 -4.95 8.06 -13.21
CA ASN A 243 -5.10 8.41 -11.79
C ASN A 243 -6.58 8.57 -11.47
N ILE A 244 -7.02 7.93 -10.39
CA ILE A 244 -8.33 8.07 -9.77
C ILE A 244 -8.11 8.81 -8.45
N SER A 245 -8.81 9.92 -8.24
CA SER A 245 -8.66 10.74 -7.02
C SER A 245 -9.93 11.50 -6.70
N ALA A 246 -10.09 11.92 -5.45
CA ALA A 246 -11.20 12.77 -5.03
C ALA A 246 -11.22 14.08 -5.84
N ILE A 247 -12.42 14.52 -6.24
CA ILE A 247 -12.58 15.86 -6.80
C ILE A 247 -12.45 16.85 -5.63
N PRO A 248 -11.51 17.80 -5.65
CA PRO A 248 -11.39 18.78 -4.58
C PRO A 248 -12.69 19.57 -4.45
N GLU A 249 -13.23 19.65 -3.24
CA GLU A 249 -14.34 20.56 -2.98
C GLU A 249 -13.91 21.99 -3.33
N PRO A 250 -14.78 22.80 -3.98
CA PRO A 250 -14.48 24.20 -4.22
C PRO A 250 -14.17 24.87 -2.87
N ALA A 251 -12.95 25.40 -2.72
CA ALA A 251 -12.56 26.05 -1.48
C ALA A 251 -13.62 27.09 -1.08
N ALA A 252 -14.12 27.06 0.15
CA ALA A 252 -15.18 27.95 0.63
C ALA A 252 -14.86 29.44 0.37
N SER A 253 -13.57 29.80 0.31
CA SER A 253 -13.08 31.13 -0.06
C SER A 253 -13.46 31.54 -1.48
N SER A 254 -13.48 30.61 -2.44
CA SER A 254 -13.92 30.88 -3.82
C SER A 254 -15.43 31.15 -3.90
N LEU A 255 -16.24 30.45 -3.09
CA LEU A 255 -17.68 30.71 -2.94
C LEU A 255 -17.95 32.08 -2.30
N ILE A 256 -17.22 32.43 -1.23
CA ILE A 256 -17.35 33.72 -0.54
C ILE A 256 -16.91 34.88 -1.46
N GLY A 257 -15.84 34.69 -2.23
CA GLY A 257 -15.37 35.67 -3.22
C GLY A 257 -16.41 35.95 -4.31
N MET A 258 -17.07 34.91 -4.82
CA MET A 258 -18.17 35.06 -5.78
C MET A 258 -19.41 35.72 -5.19
N ALA A 259 -19.80 35.37 -3.97
CA ALA A 259 -20.90 36.03 -3.27
C ALA A 259 -20.61 37.53 -3.03
N GLY A 260 -19.37 37.86 -2.65
CA GLY A 260 -18.91 39.24 -2.49
C GLY A 260 -18.93 40.03 -3.79
N LEU A 261 -18.50 39.42 -4.91
CA LEU A 261 -18.55 40.04 -6.23
C LEU A 261 -20.00 40.29 -6.69
N LEU A 262 -20.90 39.33 -6.47
CA LEU A 262 -22.33 39.48 -6.79
C LEU A 262 -22.99 40.60 -5.98
N LEU A 263 -22.64 40.75 -4.69
CA LEU A 263 -23.11 41.85 -3.85
C LEU A 263 -22.57 43.21 -4.32
N LEU A 264 -21.29 43.28 -4.72
CA LEU A 264 -20.69 44.49 -5.29
C LEU A 264 -21.35 44.90 -6.61
N LEU A 265 -21.65 43.93 -7.49
CA LEU A 265 -22.34 44.17 -8.76
C LEU A 265 -23.79 44.59 -8.55
N ARG A 266 -24.48 44.04 -7.54
CA ARG A 266 -25.85 44.45 -7.18
C ARG A 266 -25.93 45.87 -6.62
N ARG A 267 -24.90 46.33 -5.92
CA ARG A 267 -24.85 47.68 -5.34
C ARG A 267 -24.51 48.78 -6.36
N ARG A 268 -24.06 48.40 -7.56
CA ARG A 268 -23.70 49.32 -8.66
C ARG A 268 -24.79 49.46 -9.73
N ARG A 269 -25.92 48.77 -9.58
CA ARG A 269 -27.15 49.01 -10.34
C ARG A 269 -28.11 49.84 -9.49
#